data_AF-A0A937Y3M4-F1
#
_entry.id   AF-A0A937Y3M4-F1
#
_cell.length_a   1.000
_cell.length_b   1.000
_cell.length_c   1.000
_cell.angle_alpha   90.00
_cell.angle_beta   90.00
_cell.angle_gamma   90.00
#
_symmetry.space_group_name_H-M   'P 1'
#
loop_
_entity.id
_entity.type
_entity.pdbx_description
1 polymer ?
#
loop_
_entity_poly.entity_id
_entity_poly.type
_entity_poly.pdbx_seq_one_letter_code
_entity_poly.pdbx_strand_id
1 'polypeptide(L)'
;MATLLPCQPRGFRLPGCARALAFIAAVVVCPPGLASEDWRPRLIEIPAGAFITGSDAAEREYAYRLDEAAYGSPVTREQGWYDSEAPRAEQSTAAYFITATPITNRQYAAFVRATGHRAPGVDRATWQSYGLIHPYGRTLRHAWVKGRPPAGRDEHPVVLVNHADAVAYSAWLTKRTGKRWRLPTEAEWEKAARGRDGRYFPWGNDYDPARLNSHDRGPFDTQPVGSYPQGASPFGLLDAAGQVFEWTATRAGDGHAIVKEGSWDDKGCGVCRSAARHPRPLAIKHILIGLRLVREP
;
A
#
# COMPACT_ATOMS: atom_id res chain seq x y z
N MET A 1 -38.43 55.68 60.89
CA MET A 1 -38.96 55.13 62.16
C MET A 1 -38.80 53.62 62.05
N ALA A 2 -38.03 52.87 62.83
CA ALA A 2 -37.44 53.09 64.13
C ALA A 2 -36.03 52.47 64.20
N THR A 3 -35.20 53.13 64.99
CA THR A 3 -33.87 52.76 65.47
C THR A 3 -33.94 51.55 66.42
N LEU A 4 -32.89 50.71 66.47
CA LEU A 4 -32.16 50.24 67.68
C LEU A 4 -31.53 48.84 67.52
N LEU A 5 -30.19 48.82 67.58
CA LEU A 5 -29.26 47.75 68.02
C LEU A 5 -29.52 47.34 69.49
N PRO A 6 -28.74 46.44 70.16
CA PRO A 6 -27.81 45.37 69.76
C PRO A 6 -28.01 44.04 70.55
N CYS A 7 -27.28 42.96 70.23
CA CYS A 7 -26.89 41.98 71.25
C CYS A 7 -25.61 41.21 70.84
N GLN A 8 -24.55 41.39 71.62
CA GLN A 8 -23.39 40.50 71.82
C GLN A 8 -23.44 40.16 73.33
N PRO A 9 -22.94 39.01 73.85
CA PRO A 9 -21.61 38.48 73.54
C PRO A 9 -21.47 36.93 73.65
N ARG A 10 -20.31 36.39 73.25
CA ARG A 10 -19.41 35.60 74.11
C ARG A 10 -18.26 35.04 73.27
N GLY A 11 -17.06 35.45 73.64
CA GLY A 11 -15.83 34.98 73.06
C GLY A 11 -15.47 33.57 73.47
N PHE A 12 -14.82 32.86 72.56
CA PHE A 12 -13.85 31.83 72.89
C PHE A 12 -12.62 32.04 71.99
N ARG A 13 -11.45 32.14 72.60
CA ARG A 13 -10.15 32.24 71.92
C ARG A 13 -9.64 30.82 71.61
N LEU A 14 -9.30 30.59 70.33
CA LEU A 14 -8.10 29.97 69.71
C LEU A 14 -7.55 28.62 70.25
N PRO A 15 -6.92 27.74 69.44
CA PRO A 15 -6.03 28.09 68.33
C PRO A 15 -6.06 27.15 67.09
N GLY A 16 -5.32 27.51 66.03
CA GLY A 16 -4.83 26.53 65.05
C GLY A 16 -4.90 26.97 63.60
N CYS A 17 -3.77 27.42 63.07
CA CYS A 17 -3.51 27.65 61.66
C CYS A 17 -3.83 26.42 60.78
N ALA A 18 -4.56 26.63 59.68
CA ALA A 18 -4.30 25.97 58.41
C ALA A 18 -4.88 26.82 57.27
N ARG A 19 -4.01 27.46 56.48
CA ARG A 19 -4.38 28.09 55.20
C ARG A 19 -4.70 26.97 54.21
N ALA A 20 -5.97 26.79 53.87
CA ALA A 20 -6.37 25.96 52.74
C ALA A 20 -6.15 26.75 51.44
N LEU A 21 -5.10 26.40 50.70
CA LEU A 21 -4.92 26.80 49.30
C LEU A 21 -6.02 26.13 48.46
N ALA A 22 -6.95 26.94 47.94
CA ALA A 22 -7.91 26.48 46.96
C ALA A 22 -7.19 26.24 45.63
N PHE A 23 -6.91 24.97 45.32
CA PHE A 23 -6.55 24.55 43.97
C PHE A 23 -7.81 24.62 43.10
N ILE A 24 -7.89 25.64 42.24
CA ILE A 24 -8.82 25.61 41.12
C ILE A 24 -8.31 24.52 40.17
N ALA A 25 -8.93 23.35 40.22
CA ALA A 25 -8.71 22.31 39.22
C ALA A 25 -9.21 22.85 37.88
N ALA A 26 -8.28 23.23 37.00
CA ALA A 26 -8.61 23.47 35.61
C ALA A 26 -9.17 22.16 35.04
N VAL A 27 -10.48 22.14 34.78
CA VAL A 27 -11.10 21.08 33.99
C VAL A 27 -10.56 21.27 32.58
N VAL A 28 -9.51 20.52 32.26
CA VAL A 28 -9.07 20.33 30.88
C VAL A 28 -10.20 19.58 30.19
N VAL A 29 -11.07 20.32 29.51
CA VAL A 29 -12.00 19.75 28.56
C VAL A 29 -11.16 19.19 27.43
N CYS A 30 -10.88 17.89 27.50
CA CYS A 30 -10.30 17.15 26.40
C CYS A 30 -11.27 17.29 25.21
N PRO A 31 -10.85 17.85 24.06
CA PRO A 31 -11.74 17.95 22.91
C PRO A 31 -12.23 16.54 22.54
N PRO A 32 -13.49 16.41 22.10
CA PRO A 32 -14.05 15.11 21.77
C PRO A 32 -13.23 14.47 20.66
N GLY A 33 -12.61 13.32 21.00
CA GLY A 33 -12.03 12.33 20.10
C GLY A 33 -11.40 12.86 18.81
N LEU A 34 -10.10 13.16 18.84
CA LEU A 34 -9.28 12.82 17.68
C LEU A 34 -9.37 11.29 17.55
N ALA A 35 -10.31 10.81 16.73
CA ALA A 35 -10.27 9.45 16.22
C ALA A 35 -8.81 9.22 15.80
N SER A 36 -8.16 8.21 16.39
CA SER A 36 -6.77 7.93 16.09
C SER A 36 -6.64 7.82 14.58
N GLU A 37 -6.05 8.82 13.92
CA GLU A 37 -5.80 8.75 12.49
C GLU A 37 -4.73 7.69 12.30
N ASP A 38 -5.14 6.42 12.22
CA ASP A 38 -4.23 5.32 11.94
C ASP A 38 -3.93 5.31 10.44
N TRP A 39 -3.24 6.37 10.01
CA TRP A 39 -2.65 6.51 8.67
C TRP A 39 -1.36 5.71 8.55
N ARG A 40 -0.86 5.15 9.66
CA ARG A 40 0.42 4.44 9.69
C ARG A 40 0.22 3.05 9.07
N PRO A 41 0.94 2.72 7.99
CA PRO A 41 0.83 1.38 7.44
C PRO A 41 1.43 0.36 8.41
N ARG A 42 0.75 -0.79 8.55
CA ARG A 42 1.28 -1.95 9.25
C ARG A 42 2.54 -2.42 8.53
N LEU A 43 3.59 -2.68 9.28
CA LEU A 43 4.86 -3.18 8.77
C LEU A 43 5.04 -4.66 9.12
N ILE A 44 5.71 -5.40 8.24
CA ILE A 44 6.33 -6.69 8.55
C ILE A 44 7.85 -6.57 8.39
N GLU A 45 8.58 -7.38 9.12
CA GLU A 45 10.03 -7.46 9.01
C GLU A 45 10.42 -8.54 7.99
N ILE A 46 11.31 -8.19 7.07
CA ILE A 46 11.96 -9.14 6.19
C ILE A 46 13.41 -9.31 6.67
N PRO A 47 13.80 -10.51 7.11
CA PRO A 47 15.14 -10.72 7.67
C PRO A 47 16.22 -10.58 6.59
N ALA A 48 17.42 -10.18 7.01
CA ALA A 48 18.59 -10.18 6.14
C ALA A 48 18.90 -11.59 5.60
N GLY A 49 19.57 -11.66 4.46
CA GLY A 49 20.14 -12.89 3.93
C GLY A 49 19.65 -13.29 2.54
N ALA A 50 20.08 -14.48 2.13
CA ALA A 50 19.93 -14.98 0.77
C ALA A 50 18.50 -15.43 0.43
N PHE A 51 18.12 -15.24 -0.83
CA PHE A 51 16.90 -15.76 -1.46
C PHE A 51 17.15 -16.03 -2.95
N ILE A 52 16.32 -16.88 -3.55
CA ILE A 52 16.32 -17.11 -5.00
C ILE A 52 15.43 -16.07 -5.68
N THR A 53 16.02 -15.27 -6.57
CA THR A 53 15.33 -14.30 -7.44
C THR A 53 15.17 -14.87 -8.85
N GLY A 54 14.27 -14.32 -9.65
CA GLY A 54 14.10 -14.63 -11.07
C GLY A 54 13.35 -15.93 -11.32
N SER A 55 13.28 -16.35 -12.58
CA SER A 55 12.57 -17.56 -13.02
C SER A 55 13.46 -18.50 -13.82
N ASP A 56 13.08 -19.77 -13.84
CA ASP A 56 13.67 -20.77 -14.73
C ASP A 56 12.72 -21.10 -15.89
N ALA A 57 13.17 -21.95 -16.80
CA ALA A 57 12.38 -22.34 -17.97
C ALA A 57 11.06 -23.04 -17.56
N ALA A 58 11.07 -23.84 -16.50
CA ALA A 58 9.88 -24.55 -16.03
C ALA A 58 8.84 -23.58 -15.46
N GLU A 59 9.28 -22.59 -14.67
CA GLU A 59 8.42 -21.55 -14.12
C GLU A 59 7.78 -20.69 -15.22
N ARG A 60 8.56 -20.29 -16.24
CA ARG A 60 8.04 -19.52 -17.38
C ARG A 60 7.08 -20.34 -18.25
N GLU A 61 7.39 -21.61 -18.48
CA GLU A 61 6.49 -22.53 -19.20
C GLU A 61 5.19 -22.75 -18.44
N TYR A 62 5.25 -22.87 -17.12
CA TYR A 62 4.06 -22.93 -16.27
C TYR A 62 3.19 -21.67 -16.43
N ALA A 63 3.81 -20.49 -16.45
CA ALA A 63 3.13 -19.22 -16.65
C ALA A 63 2.42 -19.14 -18.00
N TYR A 64 3.10 -19.53 -19.09
CA TYR A 64 2.49 -19.55 -20.42
C TYR A 64 1.31 -20.50 -20.50
N ARG A 65 1.39 -21.69 -19.88
CA ARG A 65 0.27 -22.64 -19.85
C ARG A 65 -0.94 -22.12 -19.07
N LEU A 66 -0.73 -21.40 -17.97
CA LEU A 66 -1.83 -20.77 -17.23
C LEU A 66 -2.56 -19.73 -18.09
N ASP A 67 -1.79 -18.85 -18.73
CA ASP A 67 -2.35 -17.81 -19.59
C ASP A 67 -3.04 -18.43 -20.81
N GLU A 68 -2.43 -19.39 -21.48
CA GLU A 68 -3.00 -20.10 -22.64
C GLU A 68 -4.34 -20.75 -22.31
N ALA A 69 -4.44 -21.40 -21.16
CA ALA A 69 -5.67 -22.00 -20.69
C ALA A 69 -6.76 -20.94 -20.43
N ALA A 70 -6.39 -19.76 -19.91
CA ALA A 70 -7.33 -18.69 -19.58
C ALA A 70 -7.75 -17.84 -20.79
N TYR A 71 -6.83 -17.58 -21.73
CA TYR A 71 -7.09 -16.80 -22.95
C TYR A 71 -7.63 -17.67 -24.10
N GLY A 72 -7.43 -18.99 -24.05
CA GLY A 72 -7.70 -19.88 -25.19
C GLY A 72 -6.78 -19.63 -26.38
N SER A 73 -5.60 -19.05 -26.15
CA SER A 73 -4.68 -18.59 -27.19
C SER A 73 -3.24 -18.48 -26.64
N PRO A 74 -2.19 -18.80 -27.44
CA PRO A 74 -0.78 -18.65 -27.05
C PRO A 74 -0.26 -17.21 -27.14
N VAL A 75 -1.14 -16.21 -27.06
CA VAL A 75 -0.79 -14.81 -27.34
C VAL A 75 0.29 -14.28 -26.40
N THR A 76 0.30 -14.69 -25.13
CA THR A 76 1.31 -14.25 -24.16
C THR A 76 2.68 -14.85 -24.45
N ARG A 77 2.72 -16.10 -24.95
CA ARG A 77 3.93 -16.77 -25.43
C ARG A 77 4.47 -16.16 -26.71
N GLU A 78 3.60 -15.95 -27.70
CA GLU A 78 3.98 -15.32 -28.96
C GLU A 78 4.55 -13.91 -28.76
N GLN A 79 4.08 -13.20 -27.71
CA GLN A 79 4.58 -11.89 -27.32
C GLN A 79 5.74 -11.94 -26.32
N GLY A 80 6.18 -13.13 -25.89
CA GLY A 80 7.34 -13.28 -25.00
C GLY A 80 7.19 -12.61 -23.64
N TRP A 81 5.98 -12.62 -23.04
CA TRP A 81 5.69 -11.87 -21.81
C TRP A 81 6.65 -12.16 -20.65
N TYR A 82 7.23 -13.37 -20.60
CA TYR A 82 8.12 -13.82 -19.52
C TYR A 82 9.58 -13.95 -19.94
N ASP A 83 9.91 -13.64 -21.19
CA ASP A 83 11.25 -13.88 -21.74
C ASP A 83 12.30 -12.92 -21.17
N SER A 84 11.86 -11.75 -20.68
CA SER A 84 12.71 -10.75 -20.04
C SER A 84 12.95 -10.98 -18.53
N GLU A 85 12.34 -12.02 -17.95
CA GLU A 85 12.58 -12.41 -16.57
C GLU A 85 14.01 -12.92 -16.41
N ALA A 86 14.71 -12.40 -15.39
CA ALA A 86 16.08 -12.79 -15.10
C ALA A 86 16.14 -14.28 -14.75
N PRO A 87 17.21 -15.00 -15.15
CA PRO A 87 17.40 -16.38 -14.75
C PRO A 87 17.53 -16.47 -13.23
N ARG A 88 17.15 -17.63 -12.67
CA ARG A 88 17.29 -17.88 -11.24
C ARG A 88 18.71 -17.59 -10.75
N ALA A 89 18.80 -16.78 -9.71
CA ALA A 89 20.06 -16.45 -9.07
C ALA A 89 19.86 -16.32 -7.56
N GLU A 90 20.91 -16.63 -6.80
CA GLU A 90 20.94 -16.26 -5.40
C GLU A 90 21.26 -14.77 -5.28
N GLN A 91 20.45 -14.04 -4.53
CA GLN A 91 20.72 -12.66 -4.13
C GLN A 91 20.53 -12.51 -2.62
N SER A 92 21.14 -11.48 -2.04
CA SER A 92 20.98 -11.16 -0.63
C SER A 92 20.49 -9.73 -0.45
N THR A 93 19.61 -9.54 0.52
CA THR A 93 19.21 -8.20 0.98
C THR A 93 19.63 -8.01 2.43
N ALA A 94 19.80 -6.76 2.85
CA ALA A 94 19.79 -6.42 4.28
C ALA A 94 18.40 -6.73 4.88
N ALA A 95 18.29 -6.61 6.21
CA ALA A 95 16.98 -6.60 6.87
C ALA A 95 16.28 -5.27 6.59
N TYR A 96 14.97 -5.31 6.39
CA TYR A 96 14.15 -4.13 6.19
C TYR A 96 12.72 -4.40 6.63
N PHE A 97 11.96 -3.33 6.84
CA PHE A 97 10.52 -3.41 7.03
C PHE A 97 9.81 -3.11 5.71
N ILE A 98 8.70 -3.79 5.44
CA ILE A 98 7.85 -3.52 4.29
C ILE A 98 6.40 -3.38 4.72
N THR A 99 5.63 -2.54 4.05
CA THR A 99 4.19 -2.43 4.34
C THR A 99 3.50 -3.75 4.04
N ALA A 100 2.75 -4.25 5.03
CA ALA A 100 2.18 -5.59 5.02
C ALA A 100 1.15 -5.78 3.89
N THR A 101 0.59 -4.68 3.40
CA THR A 101 -0.34 -4.57 2.28
C THR A 101 0.10 -3.40 1.37
N PRO A 102 -0.49 -3.26 0.17
CA PRO A 102 -0.43 -2.01 -0.59
C PRO A 102 -0.90 -0.81 0.24
N ILE A 103 -0.42 0.38 -0.10
CA ILE A 103 -0.85 1.63 0.53
C ILE A 103 -2.31 1.89 0.19
N THR A 104 -3.14 2.17 1.20
CA THR A 104 -4.57 2.40 1.01
C THR A 104 -4.89 3.84 0.65
N ASN A 105 -6.09 4.07 0.13
CA ASN A 105 -6.61 5.42 -0.09
C ASN A 105 -6.64 6.25 1.19
N ARG A 106 -7.04 5.66 2.34
CA ARG A 106 -7.04 6.32 3.65
C ARG A 106 -5.65 6.81 4.04
N GLN A 107 -4.63 5.96 3.89
CA GLN A 107 -3.24 6.32 4.21
C GLN A 107 -2.72 7.43 3.28
N TYR A 108 -2.98 7.32 1.98
CA TYR A 108 -2.60 8.35 1.01
C TYR A 108 -3.36 9.67 1.21
N ALA A 109 -4.58 9.63 1.76
CA ALA A 109 -5.40 10.82 2.02
C ALA A 109 -4.77 11.72 3.09
N ALA A 110 -4.13 11.12 4.10
CA ALA A 110 -3.36 11.85 5.08
C ALA A 110 -2.23 12.67 4.44
N PHE A 111 -1.54 12.11 3.44
CA PHE A 111 -0.51 12.81 2.66
C PHE A 111 -1.08 13.96 1.84
N VAL A 112 -2.12 13.72 1.06
CA VAL A 112 -2.77 14.75 0.23
C VAL A 112 -3.24 15.92 1.10
N ARG A 113 -3.92 15.63 2.21
CA ARG A 113 -4.41 16.65 3.15
C ARG A 113 -3.28 17.42 3.84
N ALA A 114 -2.19 16.75 4.19
CA ALA A 114 -1.07 17.40 4.89
C ALA A 114 -0.19 18.27 3.99
N THR A 115 -0.16 17.99 2.68
CA THR A 115 0.81 18.60 1.76
C THR A 115 0.19 19.41 0.62
N GLY A 116 -1.11 19.23 0.36
CA GLY A 116 -1.74 19.76 -0.84
C GLY A 116 -1.27 19.05 -2.13
N HIS A 117 -0.63 17.88 -2.03
CA HIS A 117 -0.21 17.10 -3.20
C HIS A 117 -1.41 16.78 -4.09
N ARG A 118 -1.17 16.71 -5.40
CA ARG A 118 -2.21 16.44 -6.40
C ARG A 118 -2.92 15.12 -6.08
N ALA A 119 -4.25 15.18 -6.03
CA ALA A 119 -5.07 14.00 -5.78
C ALA A 119 -4.90 12.93 -6.88
N PRO A 120 -4.92 11.63 -6.54
CA PRO A 120 -4.89 10.54 -7.50
C PRO A 120 -5.99 10.66 -8.57
N GLY A 121 -5.60 10.57 -9.83
CA GLY A 121 -6.51 10.84 -10.94
C GLY A 121 -5.77 11.19 -12.23
N VAL A 122 -6.50 11.17 -13.33
CA VAL A 122 -6.01 11.41 -14.69
C VAL A 122 -7.13 12.04 -15.51
N ASP A 123 -6.78 13.00 -16.37
CA ASP A 123 -7.74 13.58 -17.30
C ASP A 123 -7.93 12.70 -18.54
N ARG A 124 -8.99 12.97 -19.30
CA ARG A 124 -9.37 12.17 -20.47
C ARG A 124 -8.29 12.15 -21.55
N ALA A 125 -7.69 13.31 -21.86
CA ALA A 125 -6.72 13.42 -22.94
C ALA A 125 -5.44 12.65 -22.60
N THR A 126 -4.95 12.79 -21.37
CA THR A 126 -3.81 12.02 -20.87
C THR A 126 -4.08 10.51 -20.85
N TRP A 127 -5.27 10.08 -20.44
CA TRP A 127 -5.61 8.64 -20.45
C TRP A 127 -5.65 8.07 -21.88
N GLN A 128 -6.25 8.82 -22.82
CA GLN A 128 -6.33 8.42 -24.21
C GLN A 128 -4.96 8.34 -24.88
N SER A 129 -4.03 9.23 -24.51
CA SER A 129 -2.66 9.20 -25.06
C SER A 129 -1.84 7.98 -24.64
N TYR A 130 -2.24 7.29 -23.56
CA TYR A 130 -1.58 6.05 -23.14
C TYR A 130 -1.92 4.84 -24.03
N GLY A 131 -3.00 4.90 -24.84
CA GLY A 131 -3.39 3.78 -25.71
C GLY A 131 -3.77 2.49 -24.96
N LEU A 132 -4.28 2.62 -23.73
CA LEU A 132 -4.67 1.48 -22.89
C LEU A 132 -5.98 0.84 -23.35
N ILE A 133 -6.14 -0.45 -23.09
CA ILE A 133 -7.37 -1.20 -23.42
C ILE A 133 -8.59 -0.73 -22.61
N HIS A 134 -8.37 -0.19 -21.40
CA HIS A 134 -9.44 0.28 -20.53
C HIS A 134 -9.97 1.64 -20.99
N PRO A 135 -11.28 1.81 -21.18
CA PRO A 135 -11.84 3.11 -21.55
C PRO A 135 -11.71 4.11 -20.38
N TYR A 136 -11.60 5.40 -20.69
CA TYR A 136 -11.48 6.47 -19.68
C TYR A 136 -12.58 6.39 -18.60
N GLY A 137 -13.81 6.03 -18.97
CA GLY A 137 -14.92 5.89 -18.03
C GLY A 137 -14.63 4.88 -16.89
N ARG A 138 -13.82 3.84 -17.15
CA ARG A 138 -13.42 2.85 -16.15
C ARG A 138 -12.52 3.46 -15.06
N THR A 139 -11.86 4.59 -15.33
CA THR A 139 -11.03 5.31 -14.35
C THR A 139 -11.83 6.09 -13.33
N LEU A 140 -13.04 6.55 -13.66
CA LEU A 140 -13.79 7.52 -12.87
C LEU A 140 -14.15 7.00 -11.47
N ARG A 141 -14.32 5.68 -11.33
CA ARG A 141 -14.58 5.03 -10.03
C ARG A 141 -13.39 5.00 -9.08
N HIS A 142 -12.18 5.18 -9.60
CA HIS A 142 -10.93 5.17 -8.85
C HIS A 142 -10.37 6.59 -8.65
N ALA A 143 -10.75 7.53 -9.52
CA ALA A 143 -10.28 8.91 -9.48
C ALA A 143 -10.82 9.66 -8.25
N TRP A 144 -9.95 10.42 -7.61
CA TRP A 144 -10.31 11.24 -6.46
C TRP A 144 -11.00 12.53 -6.92
N VAL A 145 -11.99 12.98 -6.15
CA VAL A 145 -12.77 14.18 -6.46
C VAL A 145 -12.59 15.17 -5.32
N LYS A 146 -12.19 16.41 -5.64
CA LYS A 146 -11.96 17.49 -4.65
C LYS A 146 -11.03 17.07 -3.51
N GLY A 147 -9.97 16.32 -3.84
CA GLY A 147 -8.97 15.87 -2.87
C GLY A 147 -9.42 14.74 -1.94
N ARG A 148 -10.58 14.11 -2.20
CA ARG A 148 -11.11 13.01 -1.39
C ARG A 148 -11.07 11.68 -2.15
N PRO A 149 -10.78 10.57 -1.46
CA PRO A 149 -10.87 9.25 -2.06
C PRO A 149 -12.30 8.92 -2.49
N PRO A 150 -12.50 8.01 -3.46
CA PRO A 150 -13.84 7.56 -3.81
C PRO A 150 -14.55 6.95 -2.60
N ALA A 151 -15.85 7.23 -2.48
CA ALA A 151 -16.64 6.78 -1.33
C ALA A 151 -16.61 5.24 -1.18
N GLY A 152 -16.41 4.77 0.05
CA GLY A 152 -16.37 3.33 0.37
C GLY A 152 -15.08 2.63 -0.05
N ARG A 153 -14.04 3.36 -0.45
CA ARG A 153 -12.77 2.80 -0.94
C ARG A 153 -11.57 3.15 -0.06
N ASP A 154 -11.80 3.59 1.16
CA ASP A 154 -10.77 4.00 2.11
C ASP A 154 -9.71 2.91 2.33
N GLU A 155 -10.13 1.64 2.42
CA GLU A 155 -9.23 0.48 2.59
C GLU A 155 -8.78 -0.19 1.29
N HIS A 156 -9.20 0.32 0.12
CA HIS A 156 -8.71 -0.18 -1.15
C HIS A 156 -7.31 0.40 -1.44
N PRO A 157 -6.48 -0.29 -2.24
CA PRO A 157 -5.20 0.25 -2.68
C PRO A 157 -5.41 1.58 -3.41
N VAL A 158 -4.53 2.55 -3.14
CA VAL A 158 -4.47 3.77 -3.94
C VAL A 158 -3.89 3.44 -5.32
N VAL A 159 -4.55 3.92 -6.36
CA VAL A 159 -4.16 3.75 -7.78
C VAL A 159 -4.22 5.10 -8.49
N LEU A 160 -3.94 5.16 -9.80
CA LEU A 160 -3.86 6.42 -10.56
C LEU A 160 -2.80 7.39 -10.01
N VAL A 161 -1.76 6.83 -9.42
CA VAL A 161 -0.53 7.51 -9.00
C VAL A 161 0.62 7.07 -9.90
N ASN A 162 1.46 8.02 -10.29
CA ASN A 162 2.66 7.69 -11.06
C ASN A 162 3.86 7.45 -10.14
N HIS A 163 5.02 7.12 -10.71
CA HIS A 163 6.23 6.82 -9.93
C HIS A 163 6.66 8.00 -9.04
N ALA A 164 6.58 9.22 -9.57
CA ALA A 164 6.93 10.43 -8.83
C ALA A 164 5.98 10.72 -7.66
N ASP A 165 4.68 10.46 -7.84
CA ASP A 165 3.67 10.56 -6.78
C ASP A 165 3.98 9.56 -5.64
N ALA A 166 4.45 8.36 -5.98
CA ALA A 166 4.85 7.33 -5.00
C ALA A 166 6.13 7.70 -4.24
N VAL A 167 7.13 8.24 -4.93
CA VAL A 167 8.37 8.77 -4.32
C VAL A 167 8.09 9.97 -3.41
N ALA A 168 7.17 10.86 -3.81
CA ALA A 168 6.76 11.99 -2.98
C ALA A 168 6.08 11.53 -1.68
N TYR A 169 5.21 10.52 -1.76
CA TYR A 169 4.58 9.92 -0.60
C TYR A 169 5.59 9.30 0.37
N SER A 170 6.58 8.56 -0.14
CA SER A 170 7.64 7.98 0.71
C SER A 170 8.53 9.05 1.35
N ALA A 171 8.83 10.14 0.62
CA ALA A 171 9.57 11.27 1.17
C ALA A 171 8.78 12.00 2.28
N TRP A 172 7.45 12.13 2.12
CA TRP A 172 6.59 12.68 3.17
C TRP A 172 6.58 11.80 4.42
N LEU A 173 6.42 10.48 4.28
CA LEU A 173 6.51 9.55 5.41
C LEU A 173 7.87 9.61 6.10
N THR A 174 8.96 9.77 5.32
CA THR A 174 10.30 9.97 5.87
C THR A 174 10.37 11.18 6.78
N LYS A 175 9.92 12.34 6.29
CA LYS A 175 9.87 13.57 7.09
C LYS A 175 8.94 13.44 8.30
N ARG A 176 7.80 12.76 8.14
CA ARG A 176 6.77 12.66 9.18
C ARG A 176 7.13 11.72 10.32
N THR A 177 7.90 10.67 10.03
CA THR A 177 8.23 9.60 11.00
C THR A 177 9.67 9.65 11.50
N GLY A 178 10.57 10.40 10.83
CA GLY A 178 11.99 10.41 11.13
C GLY A 178 12.72 9.11 10.76
N LYS A 179 12.06 8.18 10.07
CA LYS A 179 12.63 6.92 9.57
C LYS A 179 12.73 6.97 8.05
N ARG A 180 13.70 6.30 7.43
CA ARG A 180 13.85 6.32 5.97
C ARG A 180 12.80 5.43 5.31
N TRP A 181 11.88 6.03 4.55
CA TRP A 181 10.88 5.34 3.73
C TRP A 181 11.17 5.53 2.24
N ARG A 182 10.99 4.48 1.46
CA ARG A 182 11.21 4.49 0.01
C ARG A 182 10.38 3.40 -0.67
N LEU A 183 10.30 3.44 -1.99
CA LEU A 183 9.86 2.29 -2.78
C LEU A 183 10.81 1.09 -2.55
N PRO A 184 10.30 -0.16 -2.54
CA PRO A 184 11.15 -1.34 -2.54
C PRO A 184 11.98 -1.38 -3.83
N THR A 185 13.17 -1.99 -3.80
CA THR A 185 13.79 -2.50 -5.03
C THR A 185 13.00 -3.71 -5.54
N GLU A 186 13.14 -4.06 -6.81
CA GLU A 186 12.58 -5.30 -7.38
C GLU A 186 12.97 -6.54 -6.56
N ALA A 187 14.24 -6.63 -6.13
CA ALA A 187 14.74 -7.75 -5.33
C ALA A 187 14.15 -7.79 -3.91
N GLU A 188 14.01 -6.64 -3.25
CA GLU A 188 13.34 -6.56 -1.95
C GLU A 188 11.87 -6.99 -2.08
N TRP A 189 11.16 -6.44 -3.07
CA TRP A 189 9.78 -6.79 -3.31
C TRP A 189 9.62 -8.31 -3.52
N GLU A 190 10.44 -8.88 -4.40
CA GLU A 190 10.35 -10.31 -4.76
C GLU A 190 10.66 -11.23 -3.58
N LYS A 191 11.71 -10.91 -2.79
CA LYS A 191 12.01 -11.65 -1.55
C LYS A 191 10.84 -11.61 -0.57
N ALA A 192 10.24 -10.44 -0.37
CA ALA A 192 9.12 -10.28 0.55
C ALA A 192 7.89 -11.09 0.10
N ALA A 193 7.66 -11.19 -1.21
CA ALA A 193 6.55 -11.91 -1.82
C ALA A 193 6.73 -13.43 -1.83
N ARG A 194 7.90 -13.95 -2.22
CA ARG A 194 8.10 -15.40 -2.41
C ARG A 194 8.85 -16.09 -1.27
N GLY A 195 9.43 -15.35 -0.34
CA GLY A 195 10.32 -15.95 0.65
C GLY A 195 11.71 -16.22 0.09
N ARG A 196 12.28 -17.39 0.43
CA ARG A 196 13.69 -17.70 0.16
C ARG A 196 13.92 -18.79 -0.88
N ASP A 197 12.90 -19.59 -1.14
CA ASP A 197 13.00 -20.89 -1.84
C ASP A 197 12.70 -20.82 -3.34
N GLY A 198 12.38 -19.65 -3.88
CA GLY A 198 12.10 -19.49 -5.30
C GLY A 198 10.73 -20.08 -5.72
N ARG A 199 9.75 -20.15 -4.81
CA ARG A 199 8.37 -20.52 -5.15
C ARG A 199 7.72 -19.55 -6.15
N TYR A 200 6.77 -20.02 -6.96
CA TYR A 200 6.18 -19.22 -8.03
C TYR A 200 5.25 -18.12 -7.51
N PHE A 201 4.39 -18.45 -6.55
CA PHE A 201 3.46 -17.55 -5.89
C PHE A 201 3.77 -17.46 -4.39
N PRO A 202 3.28 -16.45 -3.66
CA PRO A 202 3.54 -16.31 -2.23
C PRO A 202 3.23 -17.58 -1.41
N TRP A 203 2.17 -18.30 -1.76
CA TRP A 203 1.73 -19.50 -1.07
C TRP A 203 2.36 -20.81 -1.54
N GLY A 204 3.05 -20.84 -2.69
CA GLY A 204 3.60 -22.07 -3.26
C GLY A 204 3.72 -22.04 -4.77
N ASN A 205 3.86 -23.22 -5.38
CA ASN A 205 4.05 -23.35 -6.83
C ASN A 205 2.74 -23.60 -7.60
N ASP A 206 1.70 -24.05 -6.90
CA ASP A 206 0.41 -24.33 -7.50
C ASP A 206 -0.46 -23.08 -7.50
N TYR A 207 -0.89 -22.67 -8.70
CA TYR A 207 -1.84 -21.58 -8.85
C TYR A 207 -3.17 -21.94 -8.18
N ASP A 208 -3.65 -21.01 -7.35
CA ASP A 208 -4.93 -21.13 -6.66
C ASP A 208 -5.67 -19.79 -6.77
N PRO A 209 -6.70 -19.69 -7.63
CA PRO A 209 -7.41 -18.45 -7.86
C PRO A 209 -8.26 -18.01 -6.66
N ALA A 210 -8.37 -18.81 -5.59
CA ALA A 210 -9.04 -18.40 -4.35
C ALA A 210 -8.11 -17.62 -3.39
N ARG A 211 -6.81 -17.54 -3.67
CA ARG A 211 -5.80 -16.91 -2.79
C ARG A 211 -5.39 -15.50 -3.19
N LEU A 212 -5.97 -14.96 -4.26
CA LEU A 212 -5.68 -13.63 -4.76
C LEU A 212 -6.90 -12.96 -5.36
N ASN A 213 -6.82 -11.63 -5.50
CA ASN A 213 -7.74 -10.88 -6.34
C ASN A 213 -7.24 -10.86 -7.78
N SER A 214 -7.88 -11.60 -8.68
CA SER A 214 -7.57 -11.63 -10.12
C SER A 214 -8.84 -11.65 -10.96
N HIS A 215 -8.70 -11.58 -12.28
CA HIS A 215 -9.87 -11.68 -13.16
C HIS A 215 -10.53 -13.06 -13.05
N ASP A 216 -9.78 -14.12 -12.75
CA ASP A 216 -10.28 -15.51 -12.81
C ASP A 216 -11.44 -15.79 -11.85
N ARG A 217 -11.50 -15.11 -10.69
CA ARG A 217 -12.64 -15.17 -9.75
C ARG A 217 -13.34 -13.85 -9.53
N GLY A 218 -12.86 -12.79 -10.18
CA GLY A 218 -13.31 -11.44 -9.92
C GLY A 218 -12.82 -10.91 -8.56
N PRO A 219 -13.34 -9.77 -8.13
CA PRO A 219 -14.62 -9.17 -8.52
C PRO A 219 -14.53 -8.17 -9.68
N PHE A 220 -13.47 -8.23 -10.49
CA PHE A 220 -13.22 -7.29 -11.59
C PHE A 220 -13.05 -5.84 -11.10
N ASP A 221 -12.49 -5.72 -9.89
CA ASP A 221 -12.20 -4.48 -9.20
C ASP A 221 -11.19 -4.71 -8.07
N THR A 222 -10.60 -3.64 -7.56
CA THR A 222 -9.85 -3.72 -6.30
C THR A 222 -10.77 -4.07 -5.13
N GLN A 223 -10.22 -4.76 -4.14
CA GLN A 223 -10.86 -5.08 -2.86
C GLN A 223 -10.16 -4.30 -1.73
N PRO A 224 -10.76 -4.24 -0.52
CA PRO A 224 -10.02 -3.84 0.67
C PRO A 224 -8.75 -4.68 0.81
N VAL A 225 -7.65 -4.03 1.16
CA VAL A 225 -6.36 -4.73 1.32
C VAL A 225 -6.45 -5.82 2.39
N GLY A 226 -5.74 -6.93 2.16
CA GLY A 226 -5.73 -8.09 3.06
C GLY A 226 -6.98 -8.97 2.98
N SER A 227 -7.85 -8.78 1.98
CA SER A 227 -9.04 -9.63 1.77
C SER A 227 -8.72 -11.10 1.47
N TYR A 228 -7.46 -11.41 1.12
CA TYR A 228 -6.99 -12.75 0.77
C TYR A 228 -5.89 -13.22 1.73
N PRO A 229 -6.21 -13.52 3.00
CA PRO A 229 -5.21 -13.89 4.00
C PRO A 229 -4.49 -15.21 3.69
N GLN A 230 -5.14 -16.12 2.95
CA GLN A 230 -4.53 -17.37 2.50
C GLN A 230 -3.51 -17.17 1.35
N GLY A 231 -3.46 -15.97 0.78
CA GLY A 231 -2.45 -15.54 -0.19
C GLY A 231 -1.18 -14.99 0.43
N ALA A 232 -1.04 -15.03 1.76
CA ALA A 232 0.12 -14.49 2.45
C ALA A 232 1.44 -15.18 2.03
N SER A 233 2.50 -14.38 1.91
CA SER A 233 3.86 -14.90 1.76
C SER A 233 4.36 -15.60 3.04
N PRO A 234 5.50 -16.33 3.00
CA PRO A 234 6.13 -16.90 4.20
C PRO A 234 6.46 -15.87 5.30
N PHE A 235 6.58 -14.59 4.93
CA PHE A 235 6.85 -13.49 5.86
C PHE A 235 5.57 -12.78 6.32
N GLY A 236 4.39 -13.19 5.82
CA GLY A 236 3.11 -12.56 6.13
C GLY A 236 2.78 -11.35 5.26
N LEU A 237 3.44 -11.19 4.12
CA LEU A 237 3.11 -10.15 3.14
C LEU A 237 1.79 -10.51 2.46
N LEU A 238 0.82 -9.59 2.47
CA LEU A 238 -0.48 -9.77 1.85
C LEU A 238 -0.55 -9.03 0.50
N ASP A 239 -1.48 -9.51 -0.32
CA ASP A 239 -1.76 -8.98 -1.67
C ASP A 239 -0.46 -8.86 -2.47
N ALA A 240 0.37 -9.92 -2.45
CA ALA A 240 1.64 -10.03 -3.15
C ALA A 240 1.55 -10.92 -4.42
N ALA A 241 0.32 -11.15 -4.85
CA ALA A 241 -0.08 -11.70 -6.13
C ALA A 241 -1.48 -11.15 -6.45
N GLY A 242 -1.66 -10.59 -7.65
CA GLY A 242 -2.92 -9.96 -8.05
C GLY A 242 -3.15 -8.61 -7.37
N GLN A 243 -4.41 -8.26 -7.13
CA GLN A 243 -4.84 -6.99 -6.57
C GLN A 243 -4.40 -5.77 -7.39
N VAL A 244 -3.18 -5.26 -7.27
CA VAL A 244 -2.64 -4.19 -8.12
C VAL A 244 -1.15 -4.44 -8.35
N PHE A 245 -0.66 -4.09 -9.53
CA PHE A 245 0.77 -3.94 -9.74
C PHE A 245 1.33 -2.87 -8.81
N GLU A 246 2.61 -2.95 -8.49
CA GLU A 246 3.21 -2.03 -7.54
C GLU A 246 4.52 -1.44 -8.02
N TRP A 247 4.65 -0.12 -7.89
CA TRP A 247 5.88 0.60 -8.20
C TRP A 247 7.07 0.11 -7.37
N THR A 248 8.21 -0.10 -8.04
CA THR A 248 9.51 -0.30 -7.40
C THR A 248 10.46 0.86 -7.70
N ALA A 249 11.60 0.89 -6.98
CA ALA A 249 12.70 1.79 -7.24
C ALA A 249 13.60 1.33 -8.42
N THR A 250 13.44 0.08 -8.89
CA THR A 250 14.30 -0.49 -9.94
C THR A 250 13.94 0.10 -11.31
N ARG A 251 14.95 0.66 -12.00
CA ARG A 251 14.81 1.21 -13.35
C ARG A 251 14.77 0.11 -14.41
N ALA A 252 14.07 0.36 -15.51
CA ALA A 252 13.91 -0.58 -16.61
C ALA A 252 14.21 0.07 -17.97
N GLY A 253 15.39 0.68 -18.09
CA GLY A 253 15.75 1.54 -19.22
C GLY A 253 15.23 2.97 -19.08
N ASP A 254 15.43 3.75 -20.13
CA ASP A 254 15.17 5.19 -20.12
C ASP A 254 13.68 5.50 -19.87
N GLY A 255 13.42 6.30 -18.84
CA GLY A 255 12.06 6.74 -18.51
C GLY A 255 11.13 5.65 -17.97
N HIS A 256 11.64 4.49 -17.57
CA HIS A 256 10.84 3.37 -17.06
C HIS A 256 11.29 2.88 -15.66
N ALA A 257 10.34 2.32 -14.92
CA ALA A 257 10.61 1.53 -13.71
C ALA A 257 9.87 0.20 -13.78
N ILE A 258 10.37 -0.78 -13.03
CA ILE A 258 9.69 -2.05 -12.85
C ILE A 258 8.49 -1.85 -11.92
N VAL A 259 7.32 -2.35 -12.35
CA VAL A 259 6.25 -2.74 -11.44
C VAL A 259 6.25 -4.25 -11.28
N LYS A 260 5.92 -4.73 -10.08
CA LYS A 260 5.82 -6.16 -9.75
C LYS A 260 4.37 -6.59 -9.58
N GLU A 261 4.17 -7.91 -9.50
CA GLU A 261 2.87 -8.61 -9.41
C GLU A 261 2.05 -8.64 -10.70
N GLY A 262 0.77 -9.00 -10.55
CA GLY A 262 -0.33 -8.75 -11.47
C GLY A 262 -1.38 -7.87 -10.80
N SER A 263 -2.63 -7.96 -11.25
CA SER A 263 -3.73 -7.13 -10.79
C SER A 263 -5.06 -7.88 -10.80
N TRP A 264 -6.10 -7.21 -10.29
CA TRP A 264 -7.48 -7.73 -10.31
C TRP A 264 -8.05 -7.98 -11.72
N ASP A 265 -7.40 -7.47 -12.78
CA ASP A 265 -7.86 -7.61 -14.17
C ASP A 265 -7.05 -8.63 -14.99
N ASP A 266 -6.06 -9.28 -14.39
CA ASP A 266 -5.23 -10.28 -15.08
C ASP A 266 -5.87 -11.68 -15.04
N LYS A 267 -5.90 -12.33 -16.20
CA LYS A 267 -6.46 -13.68 -16.43
C LYS A 267 -5.36 -14.73 -16.49
N GLY A 268 -5.61 -15.94 -15.99
CA GLY A 268 -4.63 -17.04 -15.91
C GLY A 268 -3.53 -16.78 -14.88
N CYS A 269 -3.16 -15.51 -14.70
CA CYS A 269 -2.28 -15.01 -13.67
C CYS A 269 -0.87 -15.59 -13.73
N GLY A 270 -0.36 -15.92 -14.92
CA GLY A 270 1.07 -16.15 -15.12
C GLY A 270 1.91 -14.92 -14.72
N VAL A 271 1.34 -13.72 -14.90
CA VAL A 271 1.89 -12.42 -14.45
C VAL A 271 1.82 -12.22 -12.94
N CYS A 272 1.00 -13.00 -12.22
CA CYS A 272 0.81 -12.88 -10.77
C CYS A 272 1.89 -13.64 -9.97
N ARG A 273 2.83 -14.31 -10.66
CA ARG A 273 4.01 -14.92 -10.04
C ARG A 273 4.96 -13.85 -9.51
N SER A 274 5.70 -14.19 -8.45
CA SER A 274 6.62 -13.23 -7.81
C SER A 274 7.82 -12.85 -8.69
N ALA A 275 8.24 -13.71 -9.63
CA ALA A 275 9.31 -13.42 -10.57
C ALA A 275 8.89 -12.49 -11.72
N ALA A 276 7.58 -12.39 -12.00
CA ALA A 276 7.06 -11.57 -13.09
C ALA A 276 7.46 -10.11 -12.90
N ARG A 277 7.80 -9.44 -14.00
CA ARG A 277 8.33 -8.08 -14.00
C ARG A 277 7.81 -7.31 -15.19
N HIS A 278 7.39 -6.07 -14.95
CA HIS A 278 6.74 -5.27 -15.97
C HIS A 278 7.34 -3.87 -16.03
N PRO A 279 8.11 -3.53 -17.08
CA PRO A 279 8.54 -2.16 -17.28
C PRO A 279 7.32 -1.27 -17.57
N ARG A 280 7.25 -0.12 -16.89
CA ARG A 280 6.20 0.88 -17.08
C ARG A 280 6.81 2.29 -17.16
N PRO A 281 6.29 3.16 -18.06
CA PRO A 281 6.75 4.55 -18.14
C PRO A 281 6.53 5.26 -16.80
N LEU A 282 7.53 6.02 -16.32
CA LEU A 282 7.47 6.66 -14.99
C LEU A 282 6.28 7.60 -14.80
N ALA A 283 5.81 8.21 -15.89
CA ALA A 283 4.71 9.16 -15.88
C ALA A 283 3.32 8.50 -15.93
N ILE A 284 3.23 7.19 -16.20
CA ILE A 284 1.94 6.52 -16.36
C ILE A 284 1.17 6.53 -15.06
N LYS A 285 -0.14 6.78 -15.18
CA LYS A 285 -1.12 6.57 -14.11
C LYS A 285 -2.07 5.49 -14.58
N HIS A 286 -2.27 4.46 -13.78
CA HIS A 286 -3.14 3.33 -14.16
C HIS A 286 -4.05 2.92 -13.00
N ILE A 287 -5.23 2.40 -13.32
CA ILE A 287 -6.18 1.85 -12.33
C ILE A 287 -5.74 0.50 -11.75
N LEU A 288 -4.62 -0.03 -12.25
CA LEU A 288 -4.05 -1.33 -11.88
C LEU A 288 -2.69 -1.17 -11.21
N ILE A 289 -2.15 0.05 -11.09
CA ILE A 289 -0.83 0.28 -10.49
C ILE A 289 -1.00 1.13 -9.23
N GLY A 290 -0.62 0.55 -8.10
CA GLY A 290 -0.49 1.19 -6.81
C GLY A 290 0.96 1.19 -6.33
N LEU A 291 1.14 1.09 -5.01
CA LEU A 291 2.44 1.08 -4.38
C LEU A 291 2.40 0.36 -3.03
N ARG A 292 3.54 -0.24 -2.67
CA ARG A 292 3.91 -0.56 -1.29
C ARG A 292 5.24 0.12 -0.96
N LEU A 293 5.58 0.23 0.32
CA LEU A 293 6.80 0.91 0.75
C LEU A 293 7.66 0.02 1.63
N VAL A 294 8.97 0.30 1.61
CA VAL A 294 9.90 -0.21 2.61
C VAL A 294 10.35 0.90 3.53
N ARG A 295 10.65 0.52 4.77
CA ARG A 295 11.27 1.35 5.78
C ARG A 295 12.54 0.67 6.25
N GLU A 296 13.62 1.43 6.35
CA GLU A 296 14.86 0.92 6.94
C GLU A 296 14.69 0.63 8.45
N PRO A 297 15.56 -0.21 9.03
CA PRO A 297 15.55 -0.50 10.47
C PRO A 297 15.55 0.74 11.38
#